data_AF-A0A7M1PXM1-F1
#
_entry.id   AF-A0A7M1PXM1-F1
#
_cell.length_a   1.000
_cell.length_b   1.000
_cell.length_c   1.000
_cell.angle_alpha   90.00
_cell.angle_beta   90.00
_cell.angle_gamma   90.00
#
_symmetry.space_group_name_H-M   'P 1'
#
loop_
_entity.id
_entity.type
_entity.pdbx_description
1 polymer ?
#
loop_
_entity_poly.entity_id
_entity_poly.type
_entity_poly.pdbx_seq_one_letter_code
_entity_poly.pdbx_strand_id
1 'polypeptide(L)'
;MKSIFSITLFHKEFKTLLIGMFIVTLILCFTLPYAHVSFVKTKAYLTERNNAPNIADEDKFTKEEILEFSGNKLITNIKRGNFIQLALALLFPLVIGISLLGSERKHNTMDMLVTMPYSRLQIIMSKVLAGLLIIILPYIIVYAITFIQHETIADVSAVYSLNQLSQWFFASITPLFLIFAVGVFVSTLVAPFMGSLLIGTIVSIFGIGFATILGSNLRFFTISSSALDSIYKVLFTLSPISYIFVKSPLDLLGNFHYSYNQILIFSFIFAILLLGLAIFLYKRNPLENNHELLLFQGLNPVFIAGMTICMALTLAPMLQASFGGGTFTLFIGHLIGGLAGFLLSRYYIKKVRASV
;
A
#
# COMPACT_ATOMS: atom_id res chain seq x y z
N MET A 1 6.00 -37.90 -5.57
CA MET A 1 5.56 -36.59 -5.04
C MET A 1 4.71 -35.89 -6.08
N LYS A 2 3.43 -35.56 -5.81
CA LYS A 2 2.66 -34.68 -6.69
C LYS A 2 3.27 -33.28 -6.62
N SER A 3 3.56 -32.66 -7.77
CA SER A 3 4.12 -31.30 -7.84
C SER A 3 3.26 -30.32 -7.03
N ILE A 4 3.88 -29.46 -6.22
CA ILE A 4 3.18 -28.42 -5.44
C ILE A 4 2.64 -27.30 -6.35
N PHE A 5 3.11 -27.26 -7.60
CA PHE A 5 2.88 -26.18 -8.56
C PHE A 5 2.33 -26.72 -9.89
N SER A 6 1.39 -25.99 -10.49
CA SER A 6 0.83 -26.29 -11.81
C SER A 6 1.20 -25.19 -12.80
N ILE A 7 2.06 -25.53 -13.77
CA ILE A 7 2.53 -24.60 -14.80
C ILE A 7 1.36 -24.09 -15.66
N THR A 8 0.40 -24.96 -15.97
CA THR A 8 -0.77 -24.60 -16.79
C THR A 8 -1.66 -23.58 -16.09
N LEU A 9 -1.91 -23.78 -14.79
CA LEU A 9 -2.72 -22.85 -13.99
C LEU A 9 -2.00 -21.51 -13.87
N PHE A 10 -0.70 -21.54 -13.56
CA PHE A 10 0.13 -20.34 -13.50
C PHE A 10 0.10 -19.54 -14.80
N HIS A 11 0.25 -20.19 -15.96
CA HIS A 11 0.26 -19.52 -17.25
C HIS A 11 -1.08 -18.83 -17.54
N LYS A 12 -2.21 -19.47 -17.20
CA LYS A 12 -3.55 -18.87 -17.32
C LYS A 12 -3.67 -17.59 -16.49
N GLU A 13 -3.30 -17.65 -15.21
CA GLU A 13 -3.37 -16.50 -14.29
C GLU A 13 -2.45 -15.37 -14.75
N PHE A 14 -1.22 -15.70 -15.10
CA PHE A 14 -0.22 -14.73 -15.55
C PHE A 14 -0.68 -13.99 -16.80
N LYS A 15 -1.19 -14.72 -17.80
CA LYS A 15 -1.70 -14.12 -19.05
C LYS A 15 -2.89 -13.19 -18.82
N THR A 16 -3.77 -13.53 -17.88
CA THR A 16 -4.96 -12.73 -17.56
C THR A 16 -4.60 -11.38 -16.95
N LEU A 17 -3.54 -11.34 -16.15
CA LEU A 17 -3.11 -10.16 -15.41
C LEU A 17 -2.00 -9.36 -16.15
N LEU A 18 -1.50 -9.88 -17.29
CA LEU A 18 -0.40 -9.33 -18.09
C LEU A 18 -0.64 -7.89 -18.57
N ILE A 19 -1.87 -7.57 -18.98
CA ILE A 19 -2.21 -6.22 -19.46
C ILE A 19 -2.02 -5.19 -18.34
N GLY A 20 -2.41 -5.54 -17.12
CA GLY A 20 -2.21 -4.69 -15.94
C GLY A 20 -0.73 -4.42 -15.68
N MET A 21 0.13 -5.43 -15.85
CA MET A 21 1.58 -5.28 -15.74
C MET A 21 2.11 -4.24 -16.74
N PHE A 22 1.73 -4.33 -18.02
CA PHE A 22 2.19 -3.38 -19.05
C PHE A 22 1.75 -1.94 -18.77
N ILE A 23 0.50 -1.75 -18.35
CA ILE A 23 -0.03 -0.43 -18.01
C ILE A 23 0.78 0.17 -16.85
N VAL A 24 1.03 -0.60 -15.79
CA VAL A 24 1.79 -0.11 -14.63
C VAL A 24 3.24 0.17 -15.00
N THR A 25 3.89 -0.69 -15.79
CA THR A 25 5.25 -0.42 -16.29
C THR A 25 5.30 0.89 -17.07
N LEU A 26 4.34 1.12 -17.97
CA LEU A 26 4.27 2.35 -18.75
C LEU A 26 4.11 3.57 -17.84
N ILE A 27 3.21 3.54 -16.86
CA ILE A 27 3.01 4.66 -15.92
C ILE A 27 4.28 4.89 -15.08
N LEU A 28 4.94 3.82 -14.62
CA LEU A 28 6.17 3.94 -13.83
C LEU A 28 7.34 4.51 -14.66
N CYS A 29 7.38 4.28 -15.97
CA CYS A 29 8.37 4.94 -16.84
C CYS A 29 8.25 6.48 -16.82
N PHE A 30 7.06 7.03 -16.56
CA PHE A 30 6.85 8.48 -16.38
C PHE A 30 7.30 9.01 -15.00
N THR A 31 7.85 8.17 -14.14
CA THR A 31 8.37 8.58 -12.83
C THR A 31 9.87 8.90 -12.90
N LEU A 32 10.75 8.03 -12.40
CA LEU A 32 12.20 8.24 -12.37
C LEU A 32 12.85 8.33 -13.75
N PRO A 33 12.56 7.42 -14.71
CA PRO A 33 13.19 7.52 -16.03
C PRO A 33 12.90 8.83 -16.75
N TYR A 34 11.65 9.30 -16.68
CA TYR A 34 11.26 10.60 -17.22
C TYR A 34 11.91 11.76 -16.46
N ALA A 35 12.02 11.65 -15.13
CA ALA A 35 12.67 12.68 -14.33
C ALA A 35 14.14 12.88 -14.73
N HIS A 36 14.89 11.81 -15.02
CA HIS A 36 16.26 11.91 -15.55
C HIS A 36 16.30 12.69 -16.86
N VAL A 37 15.43 12.34 -17.82
CA VAL A 37 15.36 13.04 -19.11
C VAL A 37 15.01 14.51 -18.92
N SER A 38 14.09 14.83 -18.01
CA SER A 38 13.70 16.21 -17.72
C SER A 38 14.84 17.04 -17.13
N PHE A 39 15.67 16.44 -16.27
CA PHE A 39 16.83 17.10 -15.66
C PHE A 39 17.89 17.42 -16.70
N VAL A 40 18.24 16.46 -17.56
CA VAL A 40 19.23 16.65 -18.64
C VAL A 40 18.77 17.74 -19.60
N LYS A 41 17.50 17.73 -20.01
CA LYS A 41 16.93 18.77 -20.88
C LYS A 41 16.99 20.16 -20.23
N THR A 42 16.68 20.25 -18.94
CA THR A 42 16.74 21.50 -18.19
C THR A 42 18.17 22.05 -18.15
N LYS A 43 19.16 21.18 -17.88
CA LYS A 43 20.57 21.57 -17.88
C LYS A 43 21.07 22.03 -19.25
N ALA A 44 20.67 21.33 -20.32
CA ALA A 44 21.01 21.72 -21.69
C ALA A 44 20.42 23.11 -22.04
N TYR A 45 19.12 23.30 -21.79
CA TYR A 45 18.44 24.58 -22.03
C TYR A 45 19.06 25.75 -21.27
N LEU A 46 19.39 25.56 -19.99
CA LEU A 46 20.02 26.60 -19.18
C LEU A 46 21.46 26.91 -19.65
N THR A 47 22.17 25.93 -20.19
CA THR A 47 23.52 26.14 -20.72
C THR A 47 23.47 26.93 -22.01
N GLU A 48 22.52 26.63 -22.91
CA GLU A 48 22.29 27.39 -24.14
C GLU A 48 21.84 28.84 -23.84
N ARG A 49 20.89 29.01 -22.90
CA ARG A 49 20.41 30.34 -22.48
C ARG A 49 21.54 31.22 -21.95
N ASN A 50 22.41 30.72 -21.08
CA ASN A 50 23.51 31.53 -20.54
C ASN A 50 24.57 31.93 -21.58
N ASN A 51 24.64 31.24 -22.71
CA ASN A 51 25.55 31.58 -23.81
C ASN A 51 24.93 32.59 -24.79
N ALA A 52 23.67 33.00 -24.60
CA ALA A 52 23.00 33.97 -25.47
C ALA A 52 23.43 35.42 -25.14
N PRO A 53 23.79 36.24 -26.14
CA PRO A 53 24.52 37.50 -25.94
C PRO A 53 23.73 38.67 -25.31
N ASN A 54 22.43 38.52 -25.00
CA ASN A 54 21.59 39.61 -24.49
C ASN A 54 20.59 39.11 -23.44
N ILE A 55 21.01 38.96 -22.18
CA ILE A 55 20.08 38.66 -21.08
C ILE A 55 20.23 39.74 -20.02
N ALA A 56 19.20 40.59 -19.93
CA ALA A 56 19.03 41.58 -18.87
C ALA A 56 19.00 40.89 -17.49
N ASP A 57 19.70 41.49 -16.52
CA ASP A 57 19.98 40.94 -15.19
C ASP A 57 18.77 40.89 -14.23
N GLU A 58 17.58 41.32 -14.63
CA GLU A 58 16.54 41.74 -13.67
C GLU A 58 15.48 40.70 -13.25
N ASP A 59 15.44 39.48 -13.81
CA ASP A 59 14.46 38.44 -13.39
C ASP A 59 15.11 37.10 -12.97
N LYS A 60 16.35 37.15 -12.46
CA LYS A 60 17.20 35.95 -12.30
C LYS A 60 16.90 35.13 -11.04
N PHE A 61 16.13 34.06 -11.19
CA PHE A 61 16.59 32.80 -10.61
C PHE A 61 17.91 32.43 -11.28
N THR A 62 18.98 32.29 -10.51
CA THR A 62 20.32 31.99 -11.02
C THR A 62 20.32 30.59 -11.63
N LYS A 63 21.08 30.37 -12.72
CA LYS A 63 21.25 29.04 -13.35
C LYS A 63 21.44 27.92 -12.33
N GLU A 64 22.27 28.22 -11.34
CA GLU A 64 22.66 27.34 -10.24
C GLU A 64 21.46 26.97 -9.36
N GLU A 65 20.60 27.93 -9.02
CA GLU A 65 19.39 27.70 -8.21
C GLU A 65 18.39 26.77 -8.93
N ILE A 66 18.21 26.93 -10.24
CA ILE A 66 17.30 26.08 -11.02
C ILE A 66 17.85 24.65 -11.16
N LEU A 67 19.16 24.52 -11.34
CA LEU A 67 19.84 23.21 -11.39
C LEU A 67 19.80 22.52 -10.03
N GLU A 68 20.06 23.25 -8.95
CA GLU A 68 19.98 22.74 -7.58
C GLU A 68 18.55 22.29 -7.26
N PHE A 69 17.54 23.10 -7.59
CA PHE A 69 16.14 22.73 -7.41
C PHE A 69 15.78 21.45 -8.17
N SER A 70 16.22 21.34 -9.44
CA SER A 70 15.95 20.17 -10.28
C SER A 70 16.68 18.91 -9.79
N GLY A 71 17.93 19.05 -9.34
CA GLY A 71 18.70 17.96 -8.71
C GLY A 71 18.09 17.52 -7.39
N ASN A 72 17.68 18.47 -6.55
CA ASN A 72 16.97 18.18 -5.31
C ASN A 72 15.66 17.43 -5.56
N LYS A 73 14.91 17.79 -6.60
CA LYS A 73 13.70 17.07 -7.01
C LYS A 73 13.99 15.62 -7.40
N LEU A 74 15.08 15.36 -8.13
CA LEU A 74 15.52 13.98 -8.43
C LEU A 74 15.85 13.20 -7.15
N ILE A 75 16.63 13.81 -6.26
CA ILE A 75 17.01 13.20 -4.98
C ILE A 75 15.78 12.91 -4.12
N THR A 76 14.79 13.82 -4.09
CA THR A 76 13.54 13.59 -3.36
C THR A 76 12.74 12.43 -3.96
N ASN A 77 12.70 12.31 -5.28
CA ASN A 77 11.97 11.22 -5.95
C ASN A 77 12.63 9.86 -5.66
N ILE A 78 13.96 9.80 -5.59
CA ILE A 78 14.69 8.59 -5.20
C ILE A 78 14.48 8.26 -3.72
N LYS A 79 14.45 9.27 -2.85
CA LYS A 79 14.33 9.04 -1.40
C LYS A 79 12.90 8.72 -0.95
N ARG A 80 11.89 9.28 -1.61
CA ARG A 80 10.48 9.20 -1.17
C ARG A 80 9.52 8.64 -2.21
N GLY A 81 9.90 8.58 -3.48
CA GLY A 81 8.98 8.31 -4.58
C GLY A 81 8.07 9.51 -4.89
N ASN A 82 7.53 9.53 -6.11
CA ASN A 82 6.53 10.51 -6.53
C ASN A 82 5.12 10.09 -6.08
N PHE A 83 4.20 11.04 -5.94
CA PHE A 83 2.80 10.76 -5.58
C PHE A 83 2.17 9.63 -6.43
N ILE A 84 2.40 9.65 -7.75
CA ILE A 84 1.94 8.59 -8.67
C ILE A 84 2.52 7.22 -8.29
N GLN A 85 3.82 7.17 -7.96
CA GLN A 85 4.48 5.95 -7.51
C GLN A 85 3.89 5.45 -6.17
N LEU A 86 3.63 6.35 -5.22
CA LEU A 86 3.02 5.99 -3.93
C LEU A 86 1.61 5.43 -4.11
N ALA A 87 0.80 6.07 -4.95
CA ALA A 87 -0.56 5.62 -5.26
C ALA A 87 -0.55 4.23 -5.94
N LEU A 88 0.36 4.01 -6.89
CA LEU A 88 0.55 2.71 -7.53
C LEU A 88 1.07 1.65 -6.56
N ALA A 89 2.01 2.00 -5.70
CA ALA A 89 2.55 1.10 -4.68
C ALA A 89 1.48 0.63 -3.69
N LEU A 90 0.41 1.42 -3.49
CA LEU A 90 -0.74 1.02 -2.70
C LEU A 90 -1.78 0.23 -3.51
N LEU A 91 -2.31 0.83 -4.57
CA LEU A 91 -3.52 0.31 -5.23
C LEU A 91 -3.23 -0.92 -6.07
N PHE A 92 -2.13 -0.94 -6.81
CA PHE A 92 -1.83 -2.02 -7.74
C PHE A 92 -1.66 -3.39 -7.06
N PRO A 93 -0.75 -3.57 -6.09
CA PRO A 93 -0.59 -4.86 -5.42
C PRO A 93 -1.83 -5.29 -4.65
N LEU A 94 -2.58 -4.34 -4.09
CA LEU A 94 -3.82 -4.62 -3.38
C LEU A 94 -4.88 -5.20 -4.32
N VAL A 95 -5.11 -4.52 -5.45
CA VAL A 95 -6.08 -4.95 -6.46
C VAL A 95 -5.68 -6.30 -7.05
N ILE A 96 -4.39 -6.50 -7.35
CA ILE A 96 -3.90 -7.80 -7.86
C ILE A 96 -4.14 -8.89 -6.82
N GLY A 97 -3.75 -8.69 -5.56
CA GLY A 97 -3.97 -9.65 -4.48
C GLY A 97 -5.44 -10.02 -4.30
N ILE A 98 -6.34 -9.03 -4.35
CA ILE A 98 -7.79 -9.27 -4.25
C ILE A 98 -8.33 -9.98 -5.48
N SER A 99 -7.86 -9.61 -6.68
CA SER A 99 -8.34 -10.16 -7.93
C SER A 99 -8.12 -11.67 -8.04
N LEU A 100 -7.08 -12.22 -7.41
CA LEU A 100 -6.75 -13.65 -7.50
C LEU A 100 -7.91 -14.57 -7.09
N LEU A 101 -8.67 -14.18 -6.07
CA LEU A 101 -9.84 -14.93 -5.59
C LEU A 101 -11.16 -14.18 -5.82
N GLY A 102 -11.14 -12.85 -5.75
CA GLY A 102 -12.33 -12.03 -5.90
C GLY A 102 -12.93 -12.05 -7.30
N SER A 103 -12.11 -12.18 -8.36
CA SER A 103 -12.62 -12.28 -9.73
C SER A 103 -13.34 -13.61 -9.96
N GLU A 104 -12.79 -14.71 -9.46
CA GLU A 104 -13.37 -16.05 -9.61
C GLU A 104 -14.72 -16.18 -8.91
N ARG A 105 -14.87 -15.55 -7.73
CA ARG A 105 -16.16 -15.49 -7.04
C ARG A 105 -17.18 -14.63 -7.79
N LYS A 106 -16.74 -13.49 -8.34
CA LYS A 106 -17.62 -12.62 -9.14
C LYS A 106 -18.16 -13.34 -10.39
N HIS A 107 -17.36 -14.23 -10.99
CA HIS A 107 -17.72 -14.97 -12.19
C HIS A 107 -18.29 -16.38 -11.92
N ASN A 108 -18.53 -16.75 -10.65
CA ASN A 108 -18.99 -18.09 -10.24
C ASN A 108 -18.12 -19.25 -10.76
N THR A 109 -16.85 -18.99 -11.05
CA THR A 109 -15.91 -19.99 -11.58
C THR A 109 -15.19 -20.76 -10.47
N MET A 110 -15.40 -20.38 -9.20
CA MET A 110 -14.86 -21.10 -8.04
C MET A 110 -15.35 -22.55 -7.95
N ASP A 111 -16.61 -22.81 -8.25
CA ASP A 111 -17.15 -24.17 -8.22
C ASP A 111 -16.51 -25.04 -9.32
N MET A 112 -16.29 -24.46 -10.50
CA MET A 112 -15.58 -25.11 -11.59
C MET A 112 -14.11 -25.39 -11.22
N LEU A 113 -13.41 -24.45 -10.56
CA LEU A 113 -12.03 -24.63 -10.11
C LEU A 113 -11.88 -25.76 -9.09
N VAL A 114 -12.88 -25.98 -8.24
CA VAL A 114 -12.85 -27.04 -7.22
C VAL A 114 -13.07 -28.43 -7.84
N THR A 115 -13.75 -28.52 -8.99
CA THR A 115 -13.91 -29.80 -9.73
C THR A 115 -12.68 -30.19 -10.54
N MET A 116 -11.73 -29.27 -10.77
CA MET A 116 -10.50 -29.57 -11.49
C MET A 116 -9.63 -30.58 -10.71
N PRO A 117 -8.80 -31.40 -11.40
CA PRO A 117 -7.91 -32.39 -10.76
C PRO A 117 -6.68 -31.74 -10.08
N TYR A 118 -6.85 -30.55 -9.51
CA TYR A 118 -5.82 -29.81 -8.78
C TYR A 118 -6.19 -29.71 -7.30
N SER A 119 -5.19 -29.85 -6.42
CA SER A 119 -5.40 -29.61 -4.99
C SER A 119 -5.62 -28.12 -4.73
N ARG A 120 -6.40 -27.79 -3.68
CA ARG A 120 -6.60 -26.39 -3.24
C ARG A 120 -5.28 -25.65 -2.99
N LEU A 121 -4.24 -26.37 -2.55
CA LEU A 121 -2.90 -25.80 -2.35
C LEU A 121 -2.22 -25.44 -3.67
N GLN A 122 -2.26 -26.32 -4.68
CA GLN A 122 -1.71 -26.03 -6.01
C GLN A 122 -2.40 -24.81 -6.64
N ILE A 123 -3.71 -24.67 -6.44
CA ILE A 123 -4.49 -23.53 -6.97
C ILE A 123 -3.99 -22.22 -6.37
N ILE A 124 -4.00 -22.09 -5.03
CA ILE A 124 -3.61 -20.84 -4.39
C ILE A 124 -2.13 -20.52 -4.59
N MET A 125 -1.23 -21.50 -4.53
CA MET A 125 0.20 -21.25 -4.73
C MET A 125 0.49 -20.75 -6.15
N SER A 126 -0.14 -21.33 -7.17
CA SER A 126 0.06 -20.90 -8.55
C SER A 126 -0.49 -19.48 -8.78
N LYS A 127 -1.64 -19.15 -8.18
CA LYS A 127 -2.23 -17.79 -8.20
C LYS A 127 -1.34 -16.77 -7.49
N VAL A 128 -0.88 -17.08 -6.28
CA VAL A 128 0.00 -16.21 -5.49
C VAL A 128 1.32 -15.95 -6.24
N LEU A 129 1.93 -16.98 -6.81
CA LEU A 129 3.18 -16.84 -7.57
C LEU A 129 2.99 -15.97 -8.82
N ALA A 130 1.90 -16.16 -9.56
CA ALA A 130 1.57 -15.33 -10.72
C ALA A 130 1.38 -13.86 -10.33
N GLY A 131 0.61 -13.60 -9.26
CA GLY A 131 0.43 -12.25 -8.73
C GLY A 131 1.73 -11.59 -8.30
N LEU A 132 2.61 -12.33 -7.60
CA LEU A 132 3.91 -11.82 -7.16
C LEU A 132 4.82 -11.42 -8.33
N LEU A 133 4.89 -12.22 -9.38
CA LEU A 133 5.69 -11.86 -10.55
C LEU A 133 5.15 -10.61 -11.24
N ILE A 134 3.84 -10.46 -11.32
CA ILE A 134 3.19 -9.33 -11.99
C ILE A 134 3.38 -8.01 -11.25
N ILE A 135 3.45 -8.04 -9.92
CA ILE A 135 3.71 -6.81 -9.15
C ILE A 135 5.20 -6.44 -9.15
N ILE A 136 6.11 -7.42 -9.21
CA ILE A 136 7.56 -7.19 -9.12
C ILE A 136 8.16 -6.79 -10.48
N LEU A 137 7.74 -7.43 -11.58
CA LEU A 137 8.33 -7.22 -12.91
C LEU A 137 8.34 -5.76 -13.39
N PRO A 138 7.27 -4.96 -13.23
CA PRO A 138 7.29 -3.54 -13.60
C PRO A 138 8.42 -2.76 -12.94
N TYR A 139 8.67 -3.02 -11.65
CA TYR A 139 9.72 -2.34 -10.90
C TYR A 139 11.12 -2.82 -11.30
N ILE A 140 11.29 -4.09 -11.66
CA ILE A 140 12.55 -4.60 -12.24
C ILE A 140 12.86 -3.88 -13.56
N ILE A 141 11.87 -3.76 -14.45
CA ILE A 141 12.04 -3.10 -15.75
C ILE A 141 12.42 -1.63 -15.55
N VAL A 142 11.70 -0.92 -14.68
CA VAL A 142 11.97 0.49 -14.40
C VAL A 142 13.35 0.67 -13.78
N TYR A 143 13.73 -0.18 -12.82
CA TYR A 143 15.06 -0.18 -12.23
C TYR A 143 16.15 -0.36 -13.29
N ALA A 144 16.00 -1.34 -14.19
CA ALA A 144 16.95 -1.58 -15.27
C ALA A 144 17.10 -0.37 -16.20
N ILE A 145 15.99 0.28 -16.58
CA ILE A 145 16.01 1.50 -17.39
C ILE A 145 16.75 2.62 -16.65
N THR A 146 16.41 2.86 -15.38
CA THR A 146 17.06 3.92 -14.58
C THR A 146 18.53 3.65 -14.33
N PHE A 147 18.92 2.39 -14.19
CA PHE A 147 20.31 1.96 -14.03
C PHE A 147 21.11 2.26 -15.29
N ILE A 148 20.60 1.89 -16.47
CA ILE A 148 21.23 2.21 -17.75
C ILE A 148 21.38 3.72 -17.92
N GLN A 149 20.35 4.51 -17.60
CA GLN A 149 20.43 5.97 -17.67
C GLN A 149 21.48 6.56 -16.72
N HIS A 150 21.59 6.03 -15.51
CA HIS A 150 22.60 6.49 -14.53
C HIS A 150 24.01 6.23 -15.04
N GLU A 151 24.28 5.03 -15.57
CA GLU A 151 25.61 4.66 -16.09
C GLU A 151 25.98 5.39 -17.38
N THR A 152 24.99 5.68 -18.24
CA THR A 152 25.25 6.29 -19.57
C THR A 152 25.25 7.81 -19.55
N ILE A 153 24.58 8.44 -18.59
CA ILE A 153 24.42 9.90 -18.54
C ILE A 153 25.20 10.46 -17.34
N ALA A 154 26.37 11.05 -17.61
CA ALA A 154 27.23 11.65 -16.59
C ALA A 154 26.53 12.70 -15.71
N ASP A 155 25.60 13.45 -16.29
CA ASP A 155 24.83 14.45 -15.55
C ASP A 155 23.91 13.84 -14.49
N VAL A 156 23.37 12.64 -14.75
CA VAL A 156 22.48 11.93 -13.82
C VAL A 156 23.30 11.26 -12.74
N SER A 157 24.44 10.65 -13.09
CA SER A 157 25.32 10.01 -12.11
C SER A 157 25.96 10.99 -11.12
N ALA A 158 26.12 12.25 -11.51
CA ALA A 158 26.58 13.31 -10.62
C ALA A 158 25.56 13.69 -9.53
N VAL A 159 24.26 13.41 -9.73
CA VAL A 159 23.19 13.84 -8.81
C VAL A 159 23.00 12.87 -7.64
N TYR A 160 23.12 11.57 -7.89
CA TYR A 160 22.87 10.53 -6.88
C TYR A 160 23.74 9.29 -7.11
N SER A 161 23.98 8.52 -6.04
CA SER A 161 24.84 7.33 -6.12
C SER A 161 24.05 6.06 -6.46
N LEU A 162 24.72 5.06 -7.03
CA LEU A 162 24.13 3.73 -7.28
C LEU A 162 23.53 3.10 -6.02
N ASN A 163 24.15 3.33 -4.85
CA ASN A 163 23.61 2.84 -3.58
C ASN A 163 22.22 3.43 -3.29
N GLN A 164 21.99 4.71 -3.60
CA GLN A 164 20.68 5.35 -3.43
C GLN A 164 19.64 4.77 -4.40
N LEU A 165 20.04 4.41 -5.62
CA LEU A 165 19.16 3.75 -6.59
C LEU A 165 18.76 2.35 -6.14
N SER A 166 19.72 1.56 -5.66
CA SER A 166 19.46 0.24 -5.07
C SER A 166 18.55 0.33 -3.85
N GLN A 167 18.77 1.31 -2.97
CA GLN A 167 17.90 1.57 -1.83
C GLN A 167 16.47 1.88 -2.27
N TRP A 168 16.28 2.71 -3.29
CA TRP A 168 14.96 3.02 -3.84
C TRP A 168 14.25 1.76 -4.37
N PHE A 169 14.97 0.86 -5.04
CA PHE A 169 14.41 -0.39 -5.55
C PHE A 169 13.87 -1.29 -4.43
N PHE A 170 14.68 -1.55 -3.41
CA PHE A 170 14.26 -2.35 -2.27
C PHE A 170 13.16 -1.65 -1.45
N ALA A 171 13.25 -0.33 -1.27
CA ALA A 171 12.22 0.48 -0.62
C ALA A 171 10.87 0.38 -1.35
N SER A 172 10.89 0.22 -2.67
CA SER A 172 9.70 0.12 -3.50
C SER A 172 9.09 -1.28 -3.45
N ILE A 173 9.91 -2.34 -3.48
CA ILE A 173 9.40 -3.73 -3.53
C ILE A 173 8.79 -4.20 -2.21
N THR A 174 9.38 -3.85 -1.08
CA THR A 174 8.91 -4.33 0.23
C THR A 174 7.44 -3.97 0.54
N PRO A 175 6.97 -2.71 0.38
CA PRO A 175 5.57 -2.39 0.59
C PRO A 175 4.65 -3.06 -0.43
N LEU A 176 5.09 -3.25 -1.69
CA LEU A 176 4.29 -3.99 -2.69
C LEU A 176 3.99 -5.41 -2.22
N PHE A 177 5.02 -6.10 -1.72
CA PHE A 177 4.90 -7.47 -1.24
C PHE A 177 3.93 -7.57 -0.06
N LEU A 178 4.06 -6.67 0.90
CA LEU A 178 3.22 -6.64 2.09
C LEU A 178 1.76 -6.28 1.77
N ILE A 179 1.52 -5.28 0.92
CA ILE A 179 0.18 -4.86 0.53
C ILE A 179 -0.50 -5.94 -0.33
N PHE A 180 0.26 -6.61 -1.20
CA PHE A 180 -0.23 -7.78 -1.93
C PHE A 180 -0.64 -8.90 -0.97
N ALA A 181 0.18 -9.21 0.04
CA ALA A 181 -0.14 -10.21 1.05
C ALA A 181 -1.44 -9.86 1.81
N VAL A 182 -1.64 -8.58 2.16
CA VAL A 182 -2.91 -8.10 2.73
C VAL A 182 -4.07 -8.30 1.77
N GLY A 183 -3.92 -7.95 0.49
CA GLY A 183 -4.96 -8.15 -0.53
C GLY A 183 -5.38 -9.61 -0.65
N VAL A 184 -4.40 -10.53 -0.71
CA VAL A 184 -4.66 -11.98 -0.75
C VAL A 184 -5.36 -12.43 0.53
N PHE A 185 -4.85 -12.05 1.71
CA PHE A 185 -5.44 -12.40 3.01
C PHE A 185 -6.88 -11.89 3.15
N VAL A 186 -7.16 -10.64 2.81
CA VAL A 186 -8.52 -10.09 2.89
C VAL A 186 -9.44 -10.79 1.89
N SER A 187 -8.95 -11.11 0.69
CA SER A 187 -9.73 -11.87 -0.28
C SER A 187 -10.03 -13.31 0.16
N THR A 188 -9.28 -13.90 1.09
CA THR A 188 -9.66 -15.21 1.64
C THR A 188 -10.78 -15.11 2.67
N LEU A 189 -10.92 -13.96 3.34
CA LEU A 189 -11.90 -13.70 4.40
C LEU A 189 -13.21 -13.08 3.89
N VAL A 190 -13.13 -12.24 2.86
CA VAL A 190 -14.23 -11.43 2.33
C VAL A 190 -14.57 -11.92 0.93
N ALA A 191 -15.85 -12.25 0.70
CA ALA A 191 -16.29 -12.85 -0.56
C ALA A 191 -16.42 -11.84 -1.71
N PRO A 192 -17.16 -10.72 -1.57
CA PRO A 192 -17.37 -9.79 -2.67
C PRO A 192 -16.13 -8.93 -2.94
N PHE A 193 -15.76 -8.78 -4.22
CA PHE A 193 -14.59 -8.00 -4.66
C PHE A 193 -14.55 -6.58 -4.06
N MET A 194 -15.67 -5.85 -4.10
CA MET A 194 -15.75 -4.49 -3.57
C MET A 194 -15.62 -4.44 -2.04
N GLY A 195 -16.15 -5.44 -1.33
CA GLY A 195 -15.97 -5.56 0.12
C GLY A 195 -14.50 -5.80 0.45
N SER A 196 -13.83 -6.69 -0.30
CA SER A 196 -12.41 -6.99 -0.11
C SER A 196 -11.53 -5.79 -0.42
N LEU A 197 -11.91 -4.94 -1.39
CA LEU A 197 -11.21 -3.69 -1.69
C LEU A 197 -11.33 -2.68 -0.54
N LEU A 198 -12.55 -2.46 -0.04
CA LEU A 198 -12.78 -1.56 1.09
C LEU A 198 -12.05 -2.04 2.35
N ILE A 199 -12.22 -3.31 2.73
CA ILE A 199 -11.57 -3.87 3.92
C ILE A 199 -10.05 -3.92 3.73
N GLY A 200 -9.56 -4.28 2.54
CA GLY A 200 -8.14 -4.32 2.21
C GLY A 200 -7.47 -2.95 2.37
N THR A 201 -8.07 -1.90 1.80
CA THR A 201 -7.55 -0.52 1.95
C THR A 201 -7.55 -0.07 3.41
N ILE A 202 -8.62 -0.36 4.17
CA ILE A 202 -8.69 -0.06 5.60
C ILE A 202 -7.56 -0.77 6.34
N VAL A 203 -7.36 -2.08 6.13
CA VAL A 203 -6.29 -2.87 6.78
C VAL A 203 -4.90 -2.34 6.42
N SER A 204 -4.66 -1.92 5.19
CA SER A 204 -3.37 -1.35 4.77
C SER A 204 -3.01 -0.03 5.46
N ILE A 205 -4.02 0.80 5.75
CA ILE A 205 -3.85 2.11 6.40
C ILE A 205 -4.03 2.02 7.93
N PHE A 206 -4.59 0.90 8.41
CA PHE A 206 -5.07 0.73 9.78
C PHE A 206 -4.03 1.09 10.83
N GLY A 207 -2.76 0.67 10.68
CA GLY A 207 -1.74 0.94 11.69
C GLY A 207 -1.48 2.45 11.90
N ILE A 208 -1.29 3.23 10.83
CA ILE A 208 -1.13 4.69 10.93
C ILE A 208 -2.43 5.36 11.39
N GLY A 209 -3.57 5.00 10.78
CA GLY A 209 -4.86 5.60 11.11
C GLY A 209 -5.22 5.36 12.58
N PHE A 210 -5.10 4.13 13.05
CA PHE A 210 -5.39 3.77 14.43
C PHE A 210 -4.43 4.45 15.41
N ALA A 211 -3.13 4.49 15.11
CA ALA A 211 -2.14 5.21 15.93
C ALA A 211 -2.51 6.70 16.09
N THR A 212 -2.77 7.40 14.99
CA THR A 212 -3.08 8.84 15.02
C THR A 212 -4.38 9.14 15.77
N ILE A 213 -5.42 8.34 15.53
CA ILE A 213 -6.73 8.51 16.16
C ILE A 213 -6.66 8.15 17.66
N LEU A 214 -6.05 7.01 18.01
CA LEU A 214 -5.86 6.61 19.40
C LEU A 214 -5.08 7.68 20.17
N GLY A 215 -4.04 8.23 19.54
CA GLY A 215 -3.26 9.29 20.16
C GLY A 215 -4.00 10.58 20.40
N SER A 216 -4.83 10.98 19.44
CA SER A 216 -5.69 12.14 19.59
C SER A 216 -6.62 11.97 20.80
N ASN A 217 -7.20 10.79 20.97
CA ASN A 217 -8.08 10.49 22.12
C ASN A 217 -7.33 10.46 23.45
N LEU A 218 -6.16 9.82 23.52
CA LEU A 218 -5.42 9.66 24.78
C LEU A 218 -4.79 10.97 25.28
N ARG A 219 -4.41 11.88 24.38
CA ARG A 219 -3.94 13.23 24.74
C ARG A 219 -4.97 14.00 25.57
N PHE A 220 -6.28 13.78 25.33
CA PHE A 220 -7.33 14.42 26.13
C PHE A 220 -7.43 13.90 27.56
N PHE A 221 -7.03 12.65 27.80
CA PHE A 221 -7.00 12.07 29.15
C PHE A 221 -5.69 12.40 29.89
N THR A 222 -4.89 13.35 29.41
CA THR A 222 -3.60 13.77 29.99
C THR A 222 -2.57 12.64 30.14
N ILE A 223 -2.77 11.52 29.44
CA ILE A 223 -1.78 10.45 29.36
C ILE A 223 -0.59 11.00 28.58
N SER A 224 0.59 10.98 29.20
CA SER A 224 1.80 11.56 28.65
C SER A 224 2.17 10.91 27.31
N SER A 225 2.61 11.74 26.36
CA SER A 225 3.04 11.31 25.02
C SER A 225 4.11 10.21 25.09
N SER A 226 5.00 10.30 26.08
CA SER A 226 6.10 9.35 26.31
C SER A 226 5.63 7.93 26.65
N ALA A 227 4.46 7.77 27.30
CA ALA A 227 3.90 6.45 27.58
C ALA A 227 3.35 5.76 26.31
N LEU A 228 3.02 6.55 25.27
CA LEU A 228 2.39 6.09 24.04
C LEU A 228 3.38 5.85 22.90
N ASP A 229 4.62 6.32 23.03
CA ASP A 229 5.67 6.17 22.02
C ASP A 229 5.89 4.72 21.61
N SER A 230 5.90 3.78 22.57
CA SER A 230 6.05 2.34 22.27
C SER A 230 4.88 1.79 21.48
N ILE A 231 3.65 2.23 21.77
CA ILE A 231 2.43 1.79 21.07
C ILE A 231 2.42 2.35 19.64
N TYR A 232 2.75 3.63 19.46
CA TYR A 232 2.84 4.22 18.12
C TYR A 232 3.91 3.56 17.27
N LYS A 233 5.08 3.25 17.83
CA LYS A 233 6.14 2.53 17.13
C LYS A 233 5.67 1.19 16.59
N VAL A 234 5.01 0.39 17.43
CA VAL A 234 4.49 -0.92 17.01
C VAL A 234 3.41 -0.76 15.94
N LEU A 235 2.43 0.11 16.14
CA LEU A 235 1.33 0.32 15.19
C LEU A 235 1.81 0.86 13.84
N PHE A 236 2.80 1.76 13.84
CA PHE A 236 3.39 2.28 12.62
C PHE A 236 4.20 1.21 11.89
N THR A 237 5.00 0.43 12.61
CA THR A 237 5.77 -0.70 12.05
C THR A 237 4.86 -1.79 11.49
N LEU A 238 3.67 -1.98 12.04
CA LEU A 238 2.72 -2.96 11.52
C LEU A 238 1.92 -2.47 10.31
N SER A 239 1.89 -1.15 10.04
CA SER A 239 1.10 -0.61 8.93
C SER A 239 1.80 -0.81 7.59
N PRO A 240 1.22 -1.51 6.61
CA PRO A 240 1.83 -1.68 5.29
C PRO A 240 2.18 -0.36 4.59
N ILE A 241 1.37 0.68 4.81
CA ILE A 241 1.55 1.97 4.17
C ILE A 241 2.65 2.82 4.81
N SER A 242 3.07 2.55 6.04
CA SER A 242 4.11 3.34 6.70
C SER A 242 5.46 3.23 6.00
N TYR A 243 5.67 2.11 5.32
CA TYR A 243 6.84 1.79 4.52
C TYR A 243 6.93 2.58 3.21
N ILE A 244 5.80 3.10 2.74
CA ILE A 244 5.73 4.05 1.62
C ILE A 244 6.10 5.46 2.09
N PHE A 245 5.89 5.78 3.37
CA PHE A 245 6.07 7.10 3.96
C PHE A 245 7.28 7.20 4.91
N VAL A 246 8.20 6.23 4.95
CA VAL A 246 9.25 6.06 6.01
C VAL A 246 10.04 7.32 6.34
N LYS A 247 10.14 8.29 5.42
CA LYS A 247 10.88 9.53 5.62
C LYS A 247 10.05 10.80 5.87
N SER A 248 8.71 10.81 5.88
CA SER A 248 7.95 12.07 6.03
C SER A 248 7.17 12.26 7.34
N PRO A 249 6.50 11.27 7.96
CA PRO A 249 5.75 11.51 9.19
C PRO A 249 6.58 11.32 10.47
N LEU A 250 7.63 10.48 10.45
CA LEU A 250 8.45 10.20 11.64
C LEU A 250 9.42 11.34 11.98
N ASP A 251 10.02 11.98 10.97
CA ASP A 251 10.84 13.19 11.16
C ASP A 251 10.01 14.35 11.74
N LEU A 252 8.68 14.36 11.49
CA LEU A 252 7.73 15.32 12.06
C LEU A 252 7.33 15.01 13.51
N LEU A 253 7.50 13.77 13.98
CA LEU A 253 7.05 13.32 15.31
C LEU A 253 8.20 13.06 16.31
N GLY A 254 9.45 13.24 15.89
CA GLY A 254 10.62 13.33 16.78
C GLY A 254 11.28 11.99 17.14
N ASN A 255 12.61 11.93 16.92
CA ASN A 255 13.58 11.07 17.61
C ASN A 255 13.39 9.53 17.56
N PHE A 256 12.85 8.97 16.47
CA PHE A 256 12.75 7.51 16.33
C PHE A 256 13.74 6.95 15.30
N HIS A 257 14.91 6.50 15.78
CA HIS A 257 15.95 5.85 14.98
C HIS A 257 15.72 4.34 14.86
N TYR A 258 14.79 3.91 14.00
CA TYR A 258 14.85 2.54 13.48
C TYR A 258 15.80 2.48 12.29
N SER A 259 16.69 1.49 12.30
CA SER A 259 17.50 1.23 11.11
C SER A 259 16.58 0.81 9.98
N TYR A 260 16.70 1.47 8.82
CA TYR A 260 15.95 1.18 7.60
C TYR A 260 15.88 -0.34 7.29
N ASN A 261 16.96 -1.07 7.57
CA ASN A 261 17.04 -2.51 7.35
C ASN A 261 16.12 -3.33 8.28
N GLN A 262 15.93 -2.92 9.54
CA GLN A 262 15.06 -3.63 10.48
C GLN A 262 13.61 -3.56 10.04
N ILE A 263 13.19 -2.35 9.64
CA ILE A 263 11.88 -2.03 9.07
C ILE A 263 11.57 -2.94 7.87
N LEU A 264 12.50 -3.07 6.92
CA LEU A 264 12.31 -3.96 5.76
C LEU A 264 12.14 -5.43 6.14
N ILE A 265 12.96 -5.92 7.08
CA ILE A 265 12.92 -7.33 7.52
C ILE A 265 11.59 -7.65 8.21
N PHE A 266 11.12 -6.78 9.12
CA PHE A 266 9.83 -6.98 9.79
C PHE A 266 8.66 -7.02 8.81
N SER A 267 8.63 -6.12 7.81
CA SER A 267 7.64 -6.14 6.75
C SER A 267 7.62 -7.44 5.96
N PHE A 268 8.80 -7.93 5.59
CA PHE A 268 8.93 -9.14 4.80
C PHE A 268 8.43 -10.37 5.57
N ILE A 269 8.81 -10.48 6.85
CA ILE A 269 8.34 -11.55 7.75
C ILE A 269 6.83 -11.47 7.90
N PHE A 270 6.27 -10.28 8.13
CA PHE A 270 4.83 -10.10 8.31
C PHE A 270 4.04 -10.45 7.04
N ALA A 271 4.55 -10.10 5.87
CA ALA A 271 3.96 -10.49 4.59
C ALA A 271 3.95 -12.02 4.40
N ILE A 272 5.04 -12.71 4.75
CA ILE A 272 5.12 -14.18 4.71
C ILE A 272 4.08 -14.80 5.66
N LEU A 273 3.96 -14.27 6.89
CA LEU A 273 2.98 -14.73 7.87
C LEU A 273 1.56 -14.58 7.34
N LEU A 274 1.22 -13.41 6.77
CA LEU A 274 -0.09 -13.15 6.17
C LEU A 274 -0.39 -14.09 5.00
N LEU A 275 0.57 -14.32 4.11
CA LEU A 275 0.40 -15.28 3.01
C LEU A 275 0.22 -16.72 3.53
N GLY A 276 0.99 -17.13 4.53
CA GLY A 276 0.84 -18.43 5.18
C GLY A 276 -0.55 -18.61 5.78
N LEU A 277 -1.04 -17.58 6.48
CA LEU A 277 -2.38 -17.54 7.07
C LEU A 277 -3.46 -17.57 5.96
N ALA A 278 -3.28 -16.81 4.88
CA ALA A 278 -4.17 -16.81 3.74
C ALA A 278 -4.28 -18.20 3.09
N ILE A 279 -3.14 -18.88 2.88
CA ILE A 279 -3.10 -20.25 2.34
C ILE A 279 -3.80 -21.23 3.29
N PHE A 280 -3.58 -21.09 4.60
CA PHE A 280 -4.23 -21.91 5.61
C PHE A 280 -5.76 -21.74 5.60
N LEU A 281 -6.25 -20.50 5.59
CA LEU A 281 -7.68 -20.19 5.54
C LEU A 281 -8.31 -20.66 4.22
N TYR A 282 -7.63 -20.47 3.10
CA TYR A 282 -8.14 -20.89 1.80
C TYR A 282 -8.44 -22.39 1.73
N LYS A 283 -7.61 -23.22 2.35
CA LYS A 283 -7.86 -24.66 2.46
C LYS A 283 -9.16 -24.98 3.19
N ARG A 284 -9.55 -24.14 4.16
CA ARG A 284 -10.74 -24.29 5.00
C ARG A 284 -11.93 -23.46 4.51
N ASN A 285 -11.83 -22.81 3.36
CA ASN A 285 -12.90 -21.94 2.86
C ASN A 285 -14.18 -22.75 2.59
N PRO A 286 -15.30 -22.43 3.28
CA PRO A 286 -16.60 -22.96 2.94
C PRO A 286 -17.06 -22.31 1.64
N LEU A 287 -17.39 -23.13 0.63
CA LEU A 287 -17.84 -22.62 -0.68
C LEU A 287 -19.27 -22.08 -0.62
N GLU A 288 -20.08 -22.59 0.31
CA GLU A 288 -21.48 -22.22 0.53
C GLU A 288 -21.66 -20.75 0.92
N ASN A 289 -20.65 -20.14 1.56
CA ASN A 289 -20.70 -18.76 2.04
C ASN A 289 -20.15 -17.73 1.04
N ASN A 290 -19.93 -18.12 -0.23
CA ASN A 290 -19.44 -17.19 -1.26
C ASN A 290 -20.40 -16.01 -1.53
N HIS A 291 -21.64 -16.09 -1.03
CA HIS A 291 -22.67 -15.06 -1.15
C HIS A 291 -22.79 -14.15 0.09
N GLU A 292 -22.06 -14.44 1.17
CA GLU A 292 -22.04 -13.60 2.37
C GLU A 292 -20.89 -12.58 2.32
N LEU A 293 -20.99 -11.50 3.12
CA LEU A 293 -19.91 -10.50 3.20
C LEU A 293 -18.61 -11.12 3.70
N LEU A 294 -18.70 -11.93 4.77
CA LEU A 294 -17.59 -12.65 5.37
C LEU A 294 -17.79 -14.14 5.14
N LEU A 295 -16.77 -14.83 4.62
CA LEU A 295 -16.84 -16.28 4.38
C LEU A 295 -16.94 -17.08 5.68
N PHE A 296 -16.34 -16.57 6.76
CA PHE A 296 -16.42 -17.17 8.08
C PHE A 296 -17.42 -16.39 8.93
N GLN A 297 -18.62 -16.94 9.12
CA GLN A 297 -19.68 -16.31 9.91
C GLN A 297 -19.25 -15.99 11.35
N GLY A 298 -18.31 -16.76 11.92
CA GLY A 298 -17.72 -16.49 13.24
C GLY A 298 -16.93 -15.17 13.33
N LEU A 299 -16.58 -14.54 12.20
CA LEU A 299 -15.91 -13.24 12.17
C LEU A 299 -16.89 -12.05 12.21
N ASN A 300 -18.20 -12.29 12.05
CA ASN A 300 -19.23 -11.25 12.19
C ASN A 300 -19.10 -10.45 13.51
N PRO A 301 -18.97 -11.06 14.70
CA PRO A 301 -18.80 -10.30 15.94
C PRO A 301 -17.52 -9.46 15.96
N VAL A 302 -16.42 -9.98 15.39
CA VAL A 302 -15.14 -9.25 15.29
C VAL A 302 -15.28 -8.03 14.40
N PHE A 303 -15.97 -8.16 13.25
CA PHE A 303 -16.23 -7.04 12.35
C PHE A 303 -17.11 -5.97 13.00
N ILE A 304 -18.17 -6.37 13.71
CA ILE A 304 -19.05 -5.44 14.44
C ILE A 304 -18.25 -4.70 15.52
N ALA A 305 -17.47 -5.41 16.34
CA ALA A 305 -16.64 -4.80 17.37
C ALA A 305 -15.61 -3.83 16.79
N GLY A 306 -14.90 -4.26 15.73
CA GLY A 306 -13.91 -3.43 15.04
C GLY A 306 -14.50 -2.14 14.49
N MET A 307 -15.61 -2.23 13.75
CA MET A 307 -16.30 -1.05 13.20
C MET A 307 -16.82 -0.12 14.29
N THR A 308 -17.36 -0.68 15.37
CA THR A 308 -17.87 0.09 16.52
C THR A 308 -16.76 0.89 17.19
N ILE A 309 -15.63 0.22 17.50
CA ILE A 309 -14.48 0.86 18.15
C ILE A 309 -13.85 1.91 17.24
N CYS A 310 -13.65 1.59 15.95
CA CYS A 310 -13.05 2.54 15.00
C CYS A 310 -13.91 3.78 14.82
N MET A 311 -15.23 3.63 14.66
CA MET A 311 -16.13 4.77 14.52
C MET A 311 -16.21 5.60 15.79
N ALA A 312 -16.26 4.97 16.97
CA ALA A 312 -16.23 5.68 18.26
C ALA A 312 -14.96 6.53 18.40
N LEU A 313 -13.79 5.93 18.14
CA LEU A 313 -12.51 6.61 18.26
C LEU A 313 -12.33 7.71 17.20
N THR A 314 -12.92 7.58 16.02
CA THR A 314 -12.78 8.57 14.93
C THR A 314 -13.71 9.76 15.12
N LEU A 315 -14.99 9.53 15.43
CA LEU A 315 -15.99 10.60 15.53
C LEU A 315 -15.80 11.49 16.76
N ALA A 316 -15.25 10.95 17.85
CA ALA A 316 -14.97 11.72 19.06
C ALA A 316 -14.05 12.95 18.84
N PRO A 317 -12.81 12.80 18.34
CA PRO A 317 -11.93 13.94 18.07
C PRO A 317 -12.46 14.83 16.95
N MET A 318 -13.20 14.28 15.96
CA MET A 318 -13.80 15.09 14.89
C MET A 318 -14.88 16.05 15.42
N LEU A 319 -15.80 15.56 16.24
CA LEU A 319 -16.86 16.39 16.82
C LEU A 319 -16.29 17.43 17.78
N GLN A 320 -15.29 17.06 18.57
CA GLN A 320 -14.62 17.98 19.46
C GLN A 320 -13.89 19.10 18.68
N ALA A 321 -13.20 18.77 17.58
CA ALA A 321 -12.58 19.76 16.72
C ALA A 321 -13.59 20.71 16.05
N SER A 322 -14.82 20.24 15.81
CA SER A 322 -15.88 21.00 15.15
C SER A 322 -16.69 21.89 16.10
N PHE A 323 -16.94 21.44 17.34
CA PHE A 323 -17.87 22.07 18.27
C PHE A 323 -17.20 22.67 19.53
N GLY A 324 -15.88 22.57 19.66
CA GLY A 324 -15.14 23.15 20.78
C GLY A 324 -14.72 22.13 21.85
N GLY A 325 -13.55 22.41 22.43
CA GLY A 325 -12.77 21.51 23.27
C GLY A 325 -13.32 21.35 24.69
N GLY A 326 -14.08 20.30 24.91
CA GLY A 326 -14.44 19.82 26.23
C GLY A 326 -14.40 18.29 26.28
N THR A 327 -14.32 17.72 27.48
CA THR A 327 -14.48 16.27 27.68
C THR A 327 -15.89 15.80 27.29
N PHE A 328 -16.90 16.66 27.47
CA PHE A 328 -18.29 16.39 27.12
C PHE A 328 -18.52 16.10 25.63
N THR A 329 -17.97 16.92 24.73
CA THR A 329 -18.08 16.72 23.27
C THR A 329 -17.36 15.44 22.82
N LEU A 330 -16.26 15.09 23.48
CA LEU A 330 -15.52 13.85 23.25
C LEU A 330 -16.32 12.61 23.70
N PHE A 331 -16.98 12.65 24.87
CA PHE A 331 -17.86 11.56 25.32
C PHE A 331 -19.07 11.37 24.40
N ILE A 332 -19.73 12.46 24.00
CA ILE A 332 -20.84 12.40 23.03
C ILE A 332 -20.37 11.79 21.72
N GLY A 333 -19.19 12.19 21.23
CA GLY A 333 -18.69 11.65 19.97
C GLY A 333 -18.32 10.17 20.03
N HIS A 334 -17.84 9.66 21.17
CA HIS A 334 -17.67 8.22 21.37
C HIS A 334 -19.00 7.47 21.34
N LEU A 335 -20.04 8.01 21.99
CA LEU A 335 -21.38 7.42 22.01
C LEU A 335 -22.01 7.40 20.62
N ILE A 336 -22.02 8.54 19.94
CA ILE A 336 -22.58 8.67 18.59
C ILE A 336 -21.79 7.78 17.61
N GLY A 337 -20.47 7.81 17.68
CA GLY A 337 -19.62 7.01 16.80
C GLY A 337 -19.75 5.51 17.05
N GLY A 338 -19.80 5.08 18.32
CA GLY A 338 -20.04 3.69 18.66
C GLY A 338 -21.40 3.21 18.15
N LEU A 339 -22.46 3.99 18.40
CA LEU A 339 -23.81 3.66 17.93
C LEU A 339 -23.86 3.60 16.39
N ALA A 340 -23.26 4.58 15.70
CA ALA A 340 -23.18 4.60 14.25
C ALA A 340 -22.43 3.38 13.69
N GLY A 341 -21.26 3.05 14.26
CA GLY A 341 -20.47 1.89 13.85
C GLY A 341 -21.18 0.55 14.06
N PHE A 342 -21.91 0.41 15.18
CA PHE A 342 -22.72 -0.76 15.45
C PHE A 342 -23.89 -0.91 14.47
N LEU A 343 -24.62 0.18 14.19
CA LEU A 343 -25.74 0.17 13.24
C LEU A 343 -25.26 -0.10 11.80
N LEU A 344 -24.19 0.57 11.37
CA LEU A 344 -23.63 0.38 10.03
C LEU A 344 -23.13 -1.05 9.81
N SER A 345 -22.35 -1.60 10.75
CA SER A 345 -21.86 -2.98 10.62
C SER A 345 -23.00 -4.00 10.53
N ARG A 346 -24.06 -3.85 11.34
CA ARG A 346 -25.26 -4.69 11.24
C ARG A 346 -26.02 -4.50 9.93
N TYR A 347 -26.11 -3.27 9.43
CA TYR A 347 -26.74 -2.98 8.14
C TYR A 347 -26.00 -3.67 6.99
N TYR A 348 -24.67 -3.55 6.92
CA TYR A 348 -23.88 -4.18 5.86
C TYR A 348 -23.97 -5.71 5.89
N ILE A 349 -23.89 -6.33 7.07
CA ILE A 349 -24.07 -7.79 7.20
C ILE A 349 -25.45 -8.22 6.69
N LYS A 350 -26.52 -7.50 7.06
CA LYS A 350 -27.89 -7.82 6.63
C LYS A 350 -28.13 -7.57 5.14
N LYS A 351 -27.62 -6.45 4.61
CA LYS A 351 -27.83 -6.06 3.21
C LYS A 351 -27.22 -7.08 2.25
N VAL A 352 -26.00 -7.53 2.53
CA VAL A 352 -25.32 -8.52 1.67
C VAL A 352 -26.05 -9.86 1.70
N ARG A 353 -26.61 -10.25 2.85
CA ARG A 353 -27.44 -11.45 2.95
C ARG A 353 -28.76 -11.35 2.17
N ALA A 354 -29.31 -10.14 1.99
CA ALA A 354 -30.59 -9.92 1.31
C ALA A 354 -30.48 -9.71 -0.21
N SER A 355 -29.26 -9.56 -0.75
CA SER A 355 -29.01 -9.40 -2.20
C SER A 355 -28.78 -10.72 -2.94
N VAL A 356 -29.07 -11.83 -2.27
CA VAL A 356 -28.97 -13.22 -2.72
C VAL A 356 -30.38 -13.78 -2.68
#